data_AF-N1UIE3-F1
#
_entry.id   AF-N1UIE3-F1
#
_cell.length_a   1.000
_cell.length_b   1.000
_cell.length_c   1.000
_cell.angle_alpha   90.00
_cell.angle_beta   90.00
_cell.angle_gamma   90.00
#
_symmetry.space_group_name_H-M   'P 1'
#
loop_
_entity.id
_entity.type
_entity.pdbx_description
1 polymer ?
#
loop_
_entity_poly.entity_id
_entity_poly.type
_entity_poly.pdbx_seq_one_letter_code
_entity_poly.pdbx_strand_id
1 'polypeptide(L)'
;MRIIILLSLILLFHCSEDKTLAKIFRFSNGIHPVYFDQQSDLAKNSKDNTTFKGSESCKSCHKIIFENWQKSMHRQSFTNSFYQESHAKEPMSWCLNCHSPLLSKGENEKDHRKRILKEEGVSCIVCHVREEKILVAKKPEFNSLVHEYLETPILKSSEFCASCHQFNFPANKSLTEAMHKEFKYSNLPMQNTYNEWKQSIWDDKKIVNHVISFPKQNDRIPFQEVMTSIIFPMLSTFNSKESANESLS
;
A
#
# COMPACT_ATOMS: atom_id res chain seq x y z
N MET A 1 -0.76 5.36 -65.49
CA MET A 1 -2.12 5.09 -64.99
C MET A 1 -1.99 4.39 -63.63
N ARG A 2 -2.34 5.13 -62.56
CA ARG A 2 -2.69 4.69 -61.18
C ARG A 2 -1.64 3.84 -60.43
N ILE A 3 -0.76 4.44 -59.62
CA ILE A 3 -0.99 4.85 -58.21
C ILE A 3 -1.56 3.69 -57.37
N ILE A 4 -0.68 2.93 -56.71
CA ILE A 4 -1.02 2.29 -55.43
C ILE A 4 0.07 2.72 -54.45
N ILE A 5 -0.36 3.63 -53.59
CA ILE A 5 0.41 4.38 -52.60
C ILE A 5 0.73 3.47 -51.41
N LEU A 6 1.94 3.67 -50.87
CA LEU A 6 2.43 3.29 -49.55
C LEU A 6 1.30 2.96 -48.54
N LEU A 7 1.17 1.69 -48.19
CA LEU A 7 0.47 1.22 -47.00
C LEU A 7 1.48 0.97 -45.86
N SER A 8 2.42 1.89 -45.68
CA SER A 8 3.16 2.06 -44.43
C SER A 8 2.29 2.85 -43.46
N LEU A 9 1.16 2.25 -43.06
CA LEU A 9 0.42 2.72 -41.89
C LEU A 9 1.23 2.31 -40.66
N ILE A 10 2.02 3.28 -40.23
CA ILE A 10 2.60 3.45 -38.92
C ILE A 10 1.62 2.96 -37.84
N LEU A 11 1.78 1.71 -37.39
CA LEU A 11 1.34 1.27 -36.07
C LEU A 11 2.28 1.96 -35.06
N LEU A 12 2.01 3.23 -34.78
CA LEU A 12 2.38 3.81 -33.50
C LEU A 12 1.59 3.03 -32.46
N PHE A 13 2.13 1.88 -32.05
CA PHE A 13 1.87 1.34 -30.73
C PHE A 13 2.19 2.48 -29.76
N HIS A 14 1.16 3.23 -29.38
CA HIS A 14 1.16 3.89 -28.11
C HIS A 14 1.31 2.77 -27.10
N CYS A 15 2.57 2.48 -26.74
CA CYS A 15 2.89 1.68 -25.58
C CYS A 15 2.44 2.55 -24.41
N SER A 16 1.13 2.48 -24.12
CA SER A 16 0.59 2.95 -22.86
C SER A 16 1.39 2.19 -21.81
N GLU A 17 2.32 2.89 -21.16
CA GLU A 17 2.98 2.34 -19.98
C GLU A 17 1.88 1.81 -19.07
N ASP A 18 1.84 0.50 -18.88
CA ASP A 18 0.96 -0.10 -17.89
C ASP A 18 1.31 0.49 -16.50
N LYS A 19 0.39 1.28 -15.95
CA LYS A 19 0.52 2.02 -14.67
C LYS A 19 -0.13 1.29 -13.50
N THR A 20 -0.30 -0.02 -13.60
CA THR A 20 -0.90 -0.82 -12.51
C THR A 20 -0.01 -0.85 -11.27
N LEU A 21 -0.64 -1.11 -10.12
CA LEU A 21 0.07 -1.29 -8.84
C LEU A 21 1.12 -2.39 -8.92
N ALA A 22 0.82 -3.46 -9.65
CA ALA A 22 1.74 -4.57 -9.88
C ALA A 22 3.00 -4.13 -10.63
N LYS A 23 2.86 -3.28 -11.65
CA LYS A 23 4.01 -2.88 -12.47
C LYS A 23 4.85 -1.79 -11.82
N ILE A 24 4.22 -0.74 -11.28
CA ILE A 24 4.95 0.39 -10.68
C ILE A 24 5.47 0.03 -9.29
N PHE A 25 4.60 -0.51 -8.43
CA PHE A 25 4.94 -0.74 -7.01
C PHE A 25 5.39 -2.16 -6.74
N ARG A 26 5.29 -3.09 -7.70
CA ARG A 26 5.60 -4.52 -7.48
C ARG A 26 4.71 -5.12 -6.39
N PHE A 27 3.50 -4.57 -6.26
CA PHE A 27 2.49 -5.00 -5.32
C PHE A 27 1.68 -6.14 -5.92
N SER A 28 1.61 -7.24 -5.20
CA SER A 28 1.07 -8.53 -5.67
C SER A 28 -0.20 -8.93 -4.91
N ASN A 29 -0.81 -7.98 -4.19
CA ASN A 29 -1.85 -8.23 -3.21
C ASN A 29 -1.46 -9.34 -2.22
N GLY A 30 -0.26 -9.27 -1.63
CA GLY A 30 0.22 -10.22 -0.62
C GLY A 30 0.76 -11.56 -1.16
N ILE A 31 0.64 -11.86 -2.46
CA ILE A 31 1.11 -13.14 -3.02
C ILE A 31 2.64 -13.25 -3.00
N HIS A 32 3.33 -12.18 -3.37
CA HIS A 32 4.78 -12.05 -3.45
C HIS A 32 5.27 -10.85 -2.64
N PRO A 33 6.51 -10.89 -2.13
CA PRO A 33 7.15 -9.72 -1.55
C PRO A 33 7.32 -8.60 -2.58
N VAL A 34 7.56 -7.40 -2.07
CA VAL A 34 8.08 -6.31 -2.88
C VAL A 34 9.56 -6.57 -3.08
N TYR A 35 9.90 -7.11 -4.25
CA TYR A 35 11.28 -7.27 -4.65
C TYR A 35 11.96 -5.92 -4.79
N PHE A 36 13.03 -5.73 -4.02
CA PHE A 36 13.73 -4.46 -3.88
C PHE A 36 15.24 -4.68 -3.96
N ASP A 37 15.85 -4.12 -5.00
CA ASP A 37 17.29 -4.16 -5.21
C ASP A 37 17.94 -2.93 -4.58
N GLN A 38 18.78 -3.16 -3.56
CA GLN A 38 19.46 -2.09 -2.84
C GLN A 38 20.49 -1.31 -3.68
N GLN A 39 20.81 -1.76 -4.90
CA GLN A 39 21.69 -1.05 -5.82
C GLN A 39 20.92 -0.23 -6.84
N SER A 40 19.88 -0.81 -7.45
CA SER A 40 19.16 -0.22 -8.58
C SER A 40 17.83 0.45 -8.22
N ASP A 41 17.24 0.17 -7.05
CA ASP A 41 15.99 0.82 -6.64
C ASP A 41 16.20 2.04 -5.75
N LEU A 42 17.26 2.07 -4.94
CA LEU A 42 17.47 3.15 -3.97
C LEU A 42 17.58 4.50 -4.67
N ALA A 43 16.61 5.38 -4.37
CA ALA A 43 16.70 6.78 -4.75
C ALA A 43 17.89 7.47 -4.09
N LYS A 44 18.41 8.48 -4.79
CA LYS A 44 19.57 9.25 -4.39
C LYS A 44 19.22 10.72 -4.26
N ASN A 45 19.87 11.39 -3.32
CA ASN A 45 19.81 12.84 -3.22
C ASN A 45 20.53 13.46 -4.42
N SER A 46 19.83 14.27 -5.20
CA SER A 46 20.38 14.87 -6.43
C SER A 46 21.54 15.84 -6.20
N LYS A 47 21.79 16.27 -4.95
CA LYS A 47 22.86 17.22 -4.62
C LYS A 47 24.17 16.55 -4.20
N ASP A 48 24.09 15.48 -3.41
CA ASP A 48 25.26 14.83 -2.79
C ASP A 48 25.36 13.33 -3.07
N ASN A 49 24.43 12.80 -3.88
CA ASN A 49 24.36 11.40 -4.28
C ASN A 49 24.19 10.39 -3.12
N THR A 50 23.80 10.85 -1.93
CA THR A 50 23.50 9.98 -0.79
C THR A 50 22.26 9.14 -1.05
N THR A 51 22.29 7.85 -0.67
CA THR A 51 21.20 6.89 -0.91
C THR A 51 20.20 6.87 0.25
N PHE A 52 18.90 6.79 -0.06
CA PHE A 52 17.83 6.68 0.94
C PHE A 52 17.60 5.22 1.36
N LYS A 53 18.49 4.69 2.20
CA LYS A 53 18.54 3.24 2.56
C LYS A 53 17.39 2.75 3.42
N GLY A 54 16.61 3.63 4.03
CA GLY A 54 15.50 3.32 4.93
C GLY A 54 14.80 4.59 5.40
N SER A 55 13.85 4.46 6.32
CA SER A 55 12.99 5.58 6.73
C SER A 55 13.76 6.68 7.46
N GLU A 56 14.82 6.34 8.22
CA GLU A 56 15.64 7.33 8.92
C GLU A 56 16.31 8.33 7.95
N SER A 57 16.63 7.89 6.73
CA SER A 57 17.18 8.77 5.69
C SER A 57 16.22 9.90 5.28
N CYS A 58 14.92 9.74 5.52
CA CYS A 58 13.90 10.72 5.19
C CYS A 58 13.71 11.77 6.31
N LYS A 59 14.10 11.46 7.55
CA LYS A 59 13.77 12.24 8.76
C LYS A 59 14.37 13.65 8.77
N SER A 60 15.57 13.83 8.21
CA SER A 60 16.26 15.13 8.20
C SER A 60 15.46 16.23 7.51
N CYS A 61 14.76 15.89 6.42
CA CYS A 61 13.93 16.82 5.64
C CYS A 61 12.42 16.64 5.90
N HIS A 62 11.96 15.43 6.24
CA HIS A 62 10.56 15.09 6.42
C HIS A 62 10.21 14.69 7.85
N LYS A 63 10.74 15.43 8.84
CA LYS A 63 10.65 15.13 10.26
C LYS A 63 9.23 14.81 10.75
N ILE A 64 8.25 15.66 10.45
CA ILE A 64 6.86 15.44 10.91
C ILE A 64 6.28 14.14 10.36
N ILE A 65 6.45 13.87 9.06
CA ILE A 65 5.92 12.67 8.42
C ILE A 65 6.60 11.43 8.99
N PHE A 66 7.92 11.48 9.18
CA PHE A 66 8.68 10.42 9.81
C PHE A 66 8.19 10.13 11.24
N GLU A 67 7.99 11.15 12.07
CA GLU A 67 7.50 11.01 13.45
C GLU A 67 6.07 10.44 13.50
N ASN A 68 5.22 10.80 12.55
CA ASN A 68 3.88 10.21 12.41
C ASN A 68 3.97 8.73 12.01
N TRP A 69 4.78 8.40 11.00
CA TRP A 69 5.03 7.01 10.61
C TRP A 69 5.59 6.19 11.77
N GLN A 70 6.54 6.73 12.53
CA GLN A 70 7.19 6.04 13.65
C GLN A 70 6.19 5.59 14.72
N LYS A 71 5.08 6.33 14.90
CA LYS A 71 4.00 6.02 15.84
C LYS A 71 2.88 5.16 15.23
N SER A 72 2.90 4.93 13.92
CA SER A 72 1.82 4.24 13.20
C SER A 72 1.91 2.71 13.28
N MET A 73 0.80 2.05 12.93
CA MET A 73 0.78 0.60 12.75
C MET A 73 1.54 0.13 11.50
N HIS A 74 1.84 1.01 10.54
CA HIS A 74 2.73 0.67 9.43
C HIS A 74 4.16 0.44 9.90
N ARG A 75 4.67 1.30 10.79
CA ARG A 75 5.97 1.08 11.43
C ARG A 75 5.98 -0.18 12.30
N GLN A 76 4.87 -0.44 12.98
CA GLN A 76 4.74 -1.56 13.90
C GLN A 76 4.24 -2.84 13.23
N SER A 77 4.03 -2.86 11.91
CA SER A 77 3.36 -3.96 11.23
C SER A 77 4.06 -5.29 11.49
N PHE A 78 5.39 -5.32 11.44
CA PHE A 78 6.15 -6.50 11.82
C PHE A 78 6.40 -6.59 13.33
N THR A 79 6.66 -5.49 14.02
CA THR A 79 7.18 -5.53 15.41
C THR A 79 6.10 -5.62 16.49
N ASN A 80 4.82 -5.50 16.11
CA ASN A 80 3.69 -5.64 17.02
C ASN A 80 3.66 -7.04 17.66
N SER A 81 3.46 -7.11 18.98
CA SER A 81 3.50 -8.37 19.73
C SER A 81 2.41 -9.36 19.32
N PHE A 82 1.17 -8.90 19.09
CA PHE A 82 0.08 -9.76 18.63
C PHE A 82 0.37 -10.36 17.26
N TYR A 83 0.97 -9.57 16.36
CA TYR A 83 1.41 -10.08 15.08
C TYR A 83 2.53 -11.10 15.24
N GLN A 84 3.57 -10.81 16.03
CA GLN A 84 4.69 -11.74 16.26
C GLN A 84 4.22 -13.08 16.85
N GLU A 85 3.31 -13.05 17.82
CA GLU A 85 2.71 -14.26 18.39
C GLU A 85 1.90 -15.06 17.37
N SER A 86 1.13 -14.38 16.51
CA SER A 86 0.34 -15.02 15.46
C SER A 86 1.22 -15.62 14.37
N HIS A 87 2.21 -14.87 13.90
CA HIS A 87 3.17 -15.32 12.90
C HIS A 87 4.07 -16.46 13.42
N ALA A 88 4.38 -16.50 14.72
CA ALA A 88 5.10 -17.63 15.30
C ALA A 88 4.30 -18.95 15.22
N LYS A 89 2.97 -18.88 15.25
CA LYS A 89 2.08 -20.04 15.06
C LYS A 89 1.93 -20.40 13.58
N GLU A 90 1.86 -19.39 12.72
CA GLU A 90 1.69 -19.55 11.27
C GLU A 90 2.72 -18.70 10.49
N PRO A 91 3.97 -19.19 10.35
CA PRO A 91 5.10 -18.42 9.81
C PRO A 91 5.10 -18.34 8.28
N MET A 92 3.97 -17.99 7.70
CA MET A 92 3.79 -17.94 6.25
C MET A 92 4.46 -16.69 5.67
N SER A 93 5.22 -16.86 4.58
CA SER A 93 5.77 -15.73 3.80
C SER A 93 4.70 -14.75 3.33
N TRP A 94 3.49 -15.26 3.09
CA TRP A 94 2.31 -14.48 2.75
C TRP A 94 2.00 -13.37 3.78
N CYS A 95 2.10 -13.66 5.08
CA CYS A 95 1.91 -12.66 6.14
C CYS A 95 2.94 -11.52 6.03
N LEU A 96 4.19 -11.85 5.70
CA LEU A 96 5.29 -10.89 5.60
C LEU A 96 5.16 -9.99 4.37
N ASN A 97 4.45 -10.41 3.33
CA ASN A 97 4.29 -9.62 2.11
C ASN A 97 3.46 -8.34 2.32
N CYS A 98 2.75 -8.23 3.44
CA CYS A 98 2.12 -6.98 3.90
C CYS A 98 2.82 -6.40 5.14
N HIS A 99 3.29 -7.24 6.07
CA HIS A 99 3.82 -6.77 7.35
C HIS A 99 5.32 -6.40 7.34
N SER A 100 6.11 -6.93 6.41
CA SER A 100 7.52 -6.61 6.19
C SER A 100 7.86 -6.88 4.71
N PRO A 101 7.34 -6.05 3.79
CA PRO A 101 7.17 -6.43 2.39
C PRO A 101 8.47 -6.52 1.58
N LEU A 102 9.54 -5.83 1.99
CA LEU A 102 10.77 -5.75 1.21
C LEU A 102 11.59 -7.03 1.29
N LEU A 103 11.98 -7.54 0.12
CA LEU A 103 12.91 -8.66 -0.02
C LEU A 103 13.90 -8.38 -1.15
N SER A 104 15.19 -8.69 -0.93
CA SER A 104 16.19 -8.59 -2.00
C SER A 104 15.84 -9.53 -3.14
N LYS A 105 16.06 -9.08 -4.38
CA LYS A 105 15.88 -9.94 -5.55
C LYS A 105 16.76 -11.19 -5.46
N GLY A 106 16.17 -12.36 -5.71
CA GLY A 106 16.87 -13.65 -5.68
C GLY A 106 16.97 -14.29 -4.29
N GLU A 107 16.55 -13.61 -3.22
CA GLU A 107 16.44 -14.24 -1.90
C GLU A 107 15.24 -15.17 -1.82
N ASN A 108 15.32 -16.15 -0.90
CA ASN A 108 14.24 -17.10 -0.68
C ASN A 108 13.07 -16.41 0.06
N GLU A 109 11.92 -16.26 -0.61
CA GLU A 109 10.72 -15.65 -0.02
C GLU A 109 10.24 -16.32 1.27
N LYS A 110 10.51 -17.63 1.42
CA LYS A 110 10.13 -18.44 2.59
C LYS A 110 11.03 -18.22 3.80
N ASP A 111 12.23 -17.69 3.62
CA ASP A 111 13.12 -17.37 4.73
C ASP A 111 12.81 -15.95 5.23
N HIS A 112 11.96 -15.86 6.24
CA HIS A 112 11.58 -14.61 6.90
C HIS A 112 12.78 -13.78 7.42
N ARG A 113 13.95 -14.38 7.65
CA ARG A 113 15.16 -13.66 8.08
C ARG A 113 15.78 -12.83 6.96
N LYS A 114 15.41 -13.09 5.71
CA LYS A 114 15.92 -12.38 4.52
C LYS A 114 15.20 -11.07 4.23
N ARG A 115 14.13 -10.75 4.97
CA ARG A 115 13.41 -9.49 4.81
C ARG A 115 14.31 -8.29 5.12
N ILE A 116 14.36 -7.34 4.19
CA ILE A 116 15.13 -6.11 4.37
C ILE A 116 14.32 -5.15 5.23
N LEU A 117 14.97 -4.44 6.15
CA LEU A 117 14.33 -3.44 7.02
C LEU A 117 13.10 -3.99 7.77
N LYS A 118 13.08 -5.28 8.12
CA LYS A 118 11.92 -5.90 8.78
C LYS A 118 11.45 -5.15 10.04
N GLU A 119 12.40 -4.59 10.79
CA GLU A 119 12.11 -3.82 11.99
C GLU A 119 11.45 -2.48 11.69
N GLU A 120 11.55 -1.95 10.46
CA GLU A 120 10.80 -0.77 10.02
C GLU A 120 9.36 -1.10 9.58
N GLY A 121 8.99 -2.38 9.44
CA GLY A 121 7.67 -2.79 8.96
C GLY A 121 7.39 -2.29 7.54
N VAL A 122 6.22 -1.68 7.34
CA VAL A 122 5.91 -0.94 6.11
C VAL A 122 6.60 0.42 6.17
N SER A 123 7.85 0.46 5.71
CA SER A 123 8.73 1.63 5.74
C SER A 123 8.43 2.67 4.65
N CYS A 124 9.06 3.85 4.72
CA CYS A 124 8.88 4.90 3.72
C CYS A 124 9.17 4.40 2.29
N ILE A 125 10.23 3.62 2.13
CA ILE A 125 10.72 3.17 0.82
C ILE A 125 9.85 2.06 0.21
N VAL A 126 8.99 1.40 1.02
CA VAL A 126 7.98 0.46 0.51
C VAL A 126 7.04 1.15 -0.46
N CYS A 127 6.59 2.35 -0.16
CA CYS A 127 5.63 3.06 -0.99
C CYS A 127 6.29 4.06 -1.94
N HIS A 128 7.37 4.71 -1.50
CA HIS A 128 7.87 5.91 -2.17
C HIS A 128 9.10 5.71 -3.05
N VAL A 129 9.77 4.56 -3.06
CA VAL A 129 11.06 4.43 -3.76
C VAL A 129 11.03 3.30 -4.77
N ARG A 130 11.23 3.58 -6.06
CA ARG A 130 11.45 2.56 -7.10
C ARG A 130 12.40 3.12 -8.14
N GLU A 131 13.32 2.29 -8.63
CA GLU A 131 14.15 2.61 -9.80
C GLU A 131 14.79 4.00 -9.71
N GLU A 132 15.46 4.26 -8.57
CA GLU A 132 16.15 5.51 -8.24
C GLU A 132 15.24 6.76 -8.10
N LYS A 133 13.92 6.60 -8.22
CA LYS A 133 12.93 7.70 -8.17
C LYS A 133 12.12 7.67 -6.89
N ILE A 134 11.71 8.87 -6.47
CA ILE A 134 10.71 9.09 -5.43
C ILE A 134 9.32 9.19 -6.07
N LEU A 135 8.46 8.24 -5.75
CA LEU A 135 7.08 8.18 -6.24
C LEU A 135 6.21 9.12 -5.41
N VAL A 136 5.49 10.01 -6.09
CA VAL A 136 4.63 11.03 -5.48
C VAL A 136 3.31 11.15 -6.22
N ALA A 137 2.23 11.49 -5.53
CA ALA A 137 0.93 11.68 -6.18
C ALA A 137 0.90 12.88 -7.14
N LYS A 138 1.68 13.92 -6.81
CA LYS A 138 1.91 15.10 -7.63
C LYS A 138 3.35 15.57 -7.39
N LYS A 139 4.08 15.94 -8.44
CA LYS A 139 5.42 16.50 -8.30
C LYS A 139 5.35 17.83 -7.54
N PRO A 140 6.25 18.06 -6.57
CA PRO A 140 6.27 19.32 -5.85
C PRO A 140 6.77 20.48 -6.73
N GLU A 141 6.16 21.65 -6.57
CA GLU A 141 6.49 22.88 -7.27
C GLU A 141 7.45 23.72 -6.41
N PHE A 142 8.72 23.31 -6.34
CA PHE A 142 9.79 24.04 -5.64
C PHE A 142 10.92 24.43 -6.60
N ASN A 143 11.60 25.54 -6.30
CA ASN A 143 12.72 26.05 -7.10
C ASN A 143 13.94 25.12 -7.15
N SER A 144 14.09 24.23 -6.18
CA SER A 144 15.16 23.23 -6.14
C SER A 144 14.60 21.91 -5.63
N LEU A 145 14.75 20.87 -6.45
CA LEU A 145 14.39 19.50 -6.11
C LEU A 145 15.65 18.73 -5.73
N VAL A 146 15.55 17.93 -4.68
CA VAL A 146 16.65 17.08 -4.15
C VAL A 146 16.45 15.60 -4.45
N HIS A 147 15.39 15.27 -5.19
CA HIS A 147 15.06 13.91 -5.60
C HIS A 147 14.70 13.91 -7.07
N GLU A 148 14.98 12.79 -7.75
CA GLU A 148 14.27 12.47 -8.98
C GLU A 148 12.87 11.95 -8.62
N TYR A 149 11.84 12.39 -9.34
CA TYR A 149 10.45 12.07 -9.02
C TYR A 149 9.77 11.31 -10.15
N LEU A 150 8.93 10.35 -9.78
CA LEU A 150 7.93 9.76 -10.66
C LEU A 150 6.53 10.15 -10.19
N GLU A 151 5.85 11.00 -10.96
CA GLU A 151 4.46 11.35 -10.66
C GLU A 151 3.55 10.13 -10.90
N THR A 152 2.91 9.69 -9.83
CA THR A 152 2.14 8.45 -9.73
C THR A 152 0.80 8.75 -9.07
N PRO A 153 -0.21 9.23 -9.84
CA PRO A 153 -1.47 9.74 -9.30
C PRO A 153 -2.29 8.73 -8.48
N ILE A 154 -2.03 7.43 -8.61
CA ILE A 154 -2.70 6.40 -7.81
C ILE A 154 -2.36 6.51 -6.31
N LEU A 155 -1.23 7.12 -5.93
CA LEU A 155 -0.83 7.30 -4.52
C LEU A 155 -1.80 8.14 -3.68
N LYS A 156 -2.63 8.98 -4.32
CA LYS A 156 -3.70 9.73 -3.63
C LYS A 156 -5.04 8.99 -3.64
N SER A 157 -5.15 7.84 -4.31
CA SER A 157 -6.38 7.03 -4.35
C SER A 157 -6.40 5.99 -3.24
N SER A 158 -7.59 5.66 -2.73
CA SER A 158 -7.80 4.54 -1.81
C SER A 158 -7.41 3.19 -2.42
N GLU A 159 -7.46 3.08 -3.75
CA GLU A 159 -7.07 1.87 -4.50
C GLU A 159 -5.61 1.48 -4.25
N PHE A 160 -4.71 2.44 -4.01
CA PHE A 160 -3.32 2.14 -3.69
C PHE A 160 -3.18 1.27 -2.43
N CYS A 161 -4.05 1.48 -1.45
CA CYS A 161 -4.04 0.74 -0.18
C CYS A 161 -4.57 -0.70 -0.35
N ALA A 162 -5.34 -0.98 -1.41
CA ALA A 162 -6.04 -2.25 -1.58
C ALA A 162 -5.09 -3.45 -1.65
N SER A 163 -3.84 -3.29 -2.09
CA SER A 163 -2.88 -4.40 -2.13
C SER A 163 -2.53 -4.99 -0.75
N CYS A 164 -2.79 -4.28 0.34
CA CYS A 164 -2.65 -4.82 1.70
C CYS A 164 -3.96 -4.77 2.49
N HIS A 165 -4.96 -4.03 2.02
CA HIS A 165 -6.24 -3.83 2.71
C HIS A 165 -7.45 -4.42 1.95
N GLN A 166 -7.20 -5.29 0.97
CA GLN A 166 -8.24 -6.01 0.24
C GLN A 166 -7.76 -7.39 -0.22
N PHE A 167 -7.98 -8.42 0.60
CA PHE A 167 -7.60 -9.78 0.24
C PHE A 167 -8.49 -10.83 0.91
N ASN A 168 -8.51 -12.01 0.30
CA ASN A 168 -9.28 -13.16 0.78
C ASN A 168 -8.41 -14.10 1.61
N PHE A 169 -9.03 -15.04 2.30
CA PHE A 169 -8.29 -16.11 2.97
C PHE A 169 -7.50 -16.92 1.94
N PRO A 170 -6.28 -17.39 2.27
CA PRO A 170 -5.60 -18.39 1.46
C PRO A 170 -6.49 -19.62 1.26
N ALA A 171 -6.53 -20.17 0.05
CA ALA A 171 -7.24 -21.42 -0.20
C ALA A 171 -6.54 -22.59 0.52
N ASN A 172 -7.28 -23.64 0.90
CA ASN A 172 -6.73 -24.81 1.60
C ASN A 172 -5.50 -25.40 0.88
N LYS A 173 -5.52 -25.45 -0.46
CA LYS A 173 -4.39 -25.93 -1.30
C LYS A 173 -3.12 -25.08 -1.14
N SER A 174 -3.25 -23.79 -0.83
CA SER A 174 -2.13 -22.88 -0.58
C SER A 174 -1.51 -23.07 0.81
N LEU A 175 -2.29 -23.62 1.75
CA LEU A 175 -1.90 -23.88 3.14
C LEU A 175 -1.20 -25.24 3.33
N THR A 176 -1.38 -26.18 2.39
CA THR A 176 -0.76 -27.51 2.46
C THR A 176 0.67 -27.52 1.87
N GLU A 177 1.65 -27.89 2.69
CA GLU A 177 3.10 -27.78 2.40
C GLU A 177 3.56 -28.53 1.13
N ALA A 178 2.84 -29.57 0.71
CA ALA A 178 3.19 -30.40 -0.44
C ALA A 178 2.79 -29.80 -1.81
N MET A 179 2.06 -28.68 -1.86
CA MET A 179 1.44 -28.16 -3.10
C MET A 179 1.87 -26.74 -3.50
N HIS A 180 2.97 -26.21 -2.95
CA HIS A 180 3.43 -24.82 -3.16
C HIS A 180 4.03 -24.51 -4.56
N LYS A 181 3.37 -24.89 -5.66
CA LYS A 181 3.74 -24.34 -6.98
C LYS A 181 3.08 -22.98 -7.25
N GLU A 182 1.90 -22.71 -6.68
CA GLU A 182 1.16 -21.48 -6.92
C GLU A 182 0.26 -21.13 -5.73
N PHE A 183 0.37 -19.92 -5.19
CA PHE A 183 -0.51 -19.43 -4.12
C PHE A 183 -1.84 -18.98 -4.70
N LYS A 184 -2.95 -19.41 -4.09
CA LYS A 184 -4.31 -19.04 -4.50
C LYS A 184 -5.12 -18.55 -3.31
N TYR A 185 -5.93 -17.53 -3.60
CA TYR A 185 -6.97 -17.06 -2.69
C TYR A 185 -8.21 -17.93 -2.79
N SER A 186 -8.92 -18.05 -1.66
CA SER A 186 -10.31 -18.51 -1.62
C SER A 186 -11.26 -17.38 -2.07
N ASN A 187 -12.56 -17.65 -2.07
CA ASN A 187 -13.59 -16.64 -2.30
C ASN A 187 -14.09 -15.98 -1.00
N LEU A 188 -13.49 -16.32 0.15
CA LEU A 188 -13.90 -15.79 1.45
C LEU A 188 -13.07 -14.54 1.79
N PRO A 189 -13.69 -13.37 2.02
CA PRO A 189 -12.96 -12.17 2.38
C PRO A 189 -12.29 -12.35 3.75
N MET A 190 -11.02 -11.98 3.84
CA MET A 190 -10.28 -11.94 5.11
C MET A 190 -10.06 -10.49 5.55
N GLN A 191 -9.67 -9.64 4.61
CA GLN A 191 -9.60 -8.20 4.79
C GLN A 191 -10.36 -7.53 3.65
N ASN A 192 -11.40 -6.77 3.96
CA ASN A 192 -12.34 -6.22 2.97
C ASN A 192 -12.50 -4.69 3.07
N THR A 193 -11.56 -4.04 3.76
CA THR A 193 -11.62 -2.61 4.07
C THR A 193 -11.77 -1.72 2.85
N TYR A 194 -11.11 -2.02 1.73
CA TYR A 194 -11.22 -1.21 0.52
C TYR A 194 -12.62 -1.27 -0.10
N ASN A 195 -13.21 -2.46 -0.18
CA ASN A 195 -14.57 -2.62 -0.70
C ASN A 195 -15.62 -2.00 0.23
N GLU A 196 -15.48 -2.20 1.53
CA GLU A 196 -16.33 -1.54 2.54
C GLU A 196 -16.25 -0.02 2.42
N TRP A 197 -15.03 0.50 2.26
CA TRP A 197 -14.79 1.92 2.01
C TRP A 197 -15.52 2.40 0.75
N LYS A 198 -15.37 1.69 -0.38
CA LYS A 198 -16.04 2.03 -1.65
C LYS A 198 -17.56 2.03 -1.57
N GLN A 199 -18.13 1.21 -0.69
CA GLN A 199 -19.57 1.14 -0.47
C GLN A 199 -20.06 2.19 0.53
N SER A 200 -19.15 2.89 1.20
CA SER A 200 -19.50 3.91 2.19
C SER A 200 -19.88 5.24 1.52
N ILE A 201 -20.63 6.06 2.26
CA ILE A 201 -21.00 7.42 1.85
C ILE A 201 -19.80 8.37 1.67
N TRP A 202 -18.60 7.93 2.04
CA TRP A 202 -17.39 8.75 2.03
C TRP A 202 -16.61 8.63 0.72
N ASP A 203 -16.78 7.54 -0.03
CA ASP A 203 -16.13 7.37 -1.34
C ASP A 203 -16.65 8.39 -2.36
N ASP A 204 -17.98 8.58 -2.41
CA ASP A 204 -18.66 9.55 -3.27
C ASP A 204 -18.27 11.01 -2.98
N LYS A 205 -17.92 11.31 -1.72
CA LYS A 205 -17.43 12.64 -1.32
C LYS A 205 -16.00 12.91 -1.79
N LYS A 206 -15.35 11.95 -2.47
CA LYS A 206 -13.93 11.97 -2.87
C LYS A 206 -12.98 12.25 -1.69
N ILE A 207 -13.42 11.98 -0.46
CA ILE A 207 -12.56 12.04 0.73
C ILE A 207 -11.75 10.77 0.70
N VAL A 208 -10.61 10.77 0.01
CA VAL A 208 -9.80 9.55 -0.11
C VAL A 208 -9.37 9.04 1.28
N ASN A 209 -9.33 7.72 1.49
CA ASN A 209 -8.82 7.10 2.73
C ASN A 209 -7.47 7.69 3.19
N HIS A 210 -6.65 8.10 2.22
CA HIS A 210 -5.43 8.83 2.45
C HIS A 210 -5.64 10.12 3.28
N VAL A 211 -6.70 10.90 3.07
CA VAL A 211 -6.96 12.13 3.83
C VAL A 211 -7.33 11.84 5.29
N ILE A 212 -8.02 10.73 5.57
CA ILE A 212 -8.38 10.35 6.96
C ILE A 212 -7.17 9.74 7.67
N SER A 213 -6.44 8.85 6.99
CA SER A 213 -5.29 8.14 7.57
C SER A 213 -3.99 8.96 7.55
N PHE A 214 -3.91 9.93 6.64
CA PHE A 214 -2.79 10.86 6.42
C PHE A 214 -3.35 12.28 6.20
N PRO A 215 -3.92 12.91 7.25
CA PRO A 215 -4.43 14.27 7.12
C PRO A 215 -3.32 15.23 6.71
N LYS A 216 -3.65 16.22 5.88
CA LYS A 216 -2.70 17.29 5.56
C LYS A 216 -2.31 17.99 6.85
N GLN A 217 -1.06 18.44 6.92
CA GLN A 217 -0.49 19.01 8.13
C GLN A 217 -1.26 20.25 8.67
N ASN A 218 -1.97 20.99 7.80
CA ASN A 218 -2.84 22.10 8.18
C ASN A 218 -4.32 21.71 8.36
N ASP A 219 -4.72 20.52 7.93
CA ASP A 219 -6.07 20.00 8.07
C ASP A 219 -6.09 19.07 9.29
N ARG A 220 -5.93 19.64 10.49
CA ARG A 220 -6.40 18.92 11.69
C ARG A 220 -7.91 18.85 11.59
N ILE A 221 -8.45 17.83 10.93
CA ILE A 221 -9.85 17.45 11.16
C ILE A 221 -9.91 17.16 12.66
N PRO A 222 -10.69 17.92 13.44
CA PRO A 222 -10.77 17.70 14.87
C PRO A 222 -11.15 16.24 15.11
N PHE A 223 -10.43 15.55 16.01
CA PHE A 223 -10.73 14.16 16.37
C PHE A 223 -12.22 13.99 16.74
N GLN A 224 -12.84 15.07 17.25
CA GLN A 224 -14.27 15.19 17.52
C GLN A 224 -15.16 14.96 16.27
N GLU A 225 -14.80 15.50 15.11
CA GLU A 225 -15.57 15.38 13.85
C GLU A 225 -15.46 13.98 13.23
N VAL A 226 -14.29 13.34 13.37
CA VAL A 226 -14.09 11.93 12.96
C VAL A 226 -14.95 11.00 13.83
N MET A 227 -15.04 11.25 15.14
CA MET A 227 -15.84 10.44 16.07
C MET A 227 -17.36 10.63 15.87
N THR A 228 -17.85 11.85 15.66
CA THR A 228 -19.29 12.09 15.41
C THR A 228 -19.75 11.64 14.03
N SER A 229 -18.87 11.60 13.03
CA SER A 229 -19.23 11.18 11.68
C SER A 229 -19.04 9.68 11.41
N ILE A 230 -18.17 8.99 12.16
CA ILE A 230 -17.88 7.55 11.98
C ILE A 230 -18.58 6.67 13.04
N ILE A 231 -18.62 7.08 14.31
CA ILE A 231 -19.13 6.21 15.40
C ILE A 231 -20.62 6.44 15.68
N PHE A 232 -21.10 7.67 15.61
CA PHE A 232 -22.51 8.00 15.93
C PHE A 232 -23.56 7.34 15.00
N PRO A 233 -23.32 7.14 13.68
CA PRO A 233 -24.27 6.42 12.82
C PRO A 233 -24.37 4.91 13.14
N MET A 234 -23.35 4.32 13.76
CA MET A 234 -23.37 2.92 14.19
C MET A 234 -24.25 2.70 15.43
N LEU A 235 -24.34 3.68 16.32
CA LEU A 235 -25.19 3.61 17.52
C LEU A 235 -26.66 3.92 17.21
N SER A 236 -26.96 4.82 16.28
CA SER A 236 -28.35 5.15 15.91
C SER A 236 -29.04 4.04 15.10
N THR A 237 -28.28 3.20 14.41
CA THR A 237 -28.78 2.01 13.69
C THR A 237 -29.01 0.80 14.60
N PHE A 238 -28.40 0.77 15.80
CA PHE A 238 -28.69 -0.23 16.83
C PHE A 238 -30.01 0.08 17.57
N ASN A 239 -30.21 1.32 18.02
CA ASN A 239 -31.43 1.69 18.78
C ASN A 239 -32.73 1.62 17.95
N SER A 240 -32.65 1.77 16.63
CA SER A 240 -33.84 1.67 15.74
C SER A 240 -34.23 0.23 15.41
N LYS A 241 -33.36 -0.76 15.68
CA LYS A 241 -33.68 -2.19 15.53
C LYS A 241 -34.25 -2.81 16.80
N GLU A 242 -33.89 -2.32 18.00
CA GLU A 242 -34.52 -2.78 19.25
C GLU A 242 -35.98 -2.32 19.37
N SER A 243 -36.29 -1.07 18.97
CA SER A 243 -37.67 -0.56 19.04
C SER A 243 -38.65 -1.20 18.05
N ALA A 244 -38.15 -1.94 17.05
CA ALA A 244 -38.97 -2.63 16.06
C ALA A 244 -39.36 -4.06 16.49
N ASN A 245 -38.74 -4.60 17.54
CA ASN A 245 -38.97 -5.98 17.99
C ASN A 245 -39.85 -6.07 19.25
N GLU A 246 -40.20 -4.96 19.90
CA GLU A 246 -41.13 -4.91 21.05
C GLU A 246 -42.60 -4.62 20.65
N SER A 247 -42.90 -4.43 19.36
CA SER A 247 -44.27 -4.20 18.87
C SER A 247 -44.91 -5.43 18.22
N LEU A 248 -44.27 -6.61 18.34
CA LEU A 248 -44.77 -7.91 17.91
C LEU A 248 -44.64 -8.93 19.05
N SER A 249 -45.35 -8.68 20.16
CA SER A 249 -45.72 -9.69 21.16
C SER A 249 -47.04 -9.35 21.79
#